data_AF-A0A543K4H4-F1
#
_entry.id   AF-A0A543K4H4-F1
#
_cell.length_a   1.000
_cell.length_b   1.000
_cell.length_c   1.000
_cell.angle_alpha   90.00
_cell.angle_beta   90.00
_cell.angle_gamma   90.00
#
_symmetry.space_group_name_H-M   'P 1'
#
loop_
_entity.id
_entity.type
_entity.pdbx_description
1 polymer ?
#
loop_
_entity_poly.entity_id
_entity_poly.type
_entity_poly.pdbx_seq_one_letter_code
_entity_poly.pdbx_strand_id
1 'polypeptide(L)'
;MGEAKAKNNLRLEREKLSKRISVSRFNLLAIGTRKSPAPYLYEEVDYWADLDERVIGLVARDVTDDDYYWCLLVRDRNGRFRSAEIDCNLRSAAYAAVALRERIAKAVTEDDLALLGTQGDETNHPTDLLSVPANCKPEDLHPNFKLLLESPGRAPARAVFKELGPWLAPSDPHFVKEFQTKQFDQRLWELYLWATFRELGYDVTQPEAPDFHIVSPRGEFTVEATTCAPSMGGVLADHPNPNTPEEMKAFLANYMPMKFGGALTAKLRKRSAGGESYWERGPGAGKPFVLAVADFHKPGGGGEIGSMTYTQEALWLYLFGQRMEWSFDKGELTIRTVKLLWLPPVMQESFDRF
;
A
#
# COMPACT_ATOMS: atom_id res chain seq x y z
N MET A 1 23.12 47.46 15.72
CA MET A 1 23.56 46.71 14.52
C MET A 1 24.09 45.29 14.83
N GLY A 2 24.69 45.02 15.99
CA GLY A 2 25.26 43.69 16.31
C GLY A 2 24.23 42.57 16.53
N GLU A 3 23.16 42.81 17.28
CA GLU A 3 22.17 41.76 17.62
C GLU A 3 21.36 41.25 16.43
N ALA A 4 20.91 42.14 15.53
CA ALA A 4 20.17 41.74 14.34
C ALA A 4 21.04 40.87 13.39
N LYS A 5 22.33 41.20 13.27
CA LYS A 5 23.29 40.41 12.51
C LYS A 5 23.56 39.05 13.16
N ALA A 6 23.70 39.01 14.48
CA ALA A 6 23.85 37.77 15.24
C ALA A 6 22.63 36.85 15.10
N LYS A 7 21.41 37.39 15.23
CA LYS A 7 20.16 36.64 15.00
C LYS A 7 20.06 36.11 13.57
N ASN A 8 20.42 36.92 12.57
CA ASN A 8 20.40 36.47 11.18
C ASN A 8 21.43 35.36 10.91
N ASN A 9 22.64 35.46 11.47
CA ASN A 9 23.64 34.40 11.35
C ASN A 9 23.19 33.10 12.04
N LEU A 10 22.63 33.19 13.25
CA LEU A 10 22.09 32.03 13.95
C LEU A 10 20.99 31.34 13.13
N ARG A 11 20.07 32.12 12.53
CA ARG A 11 19.05 31.59 11.63
C ARG A 11 19.66 30.86 10.44
N LEU A 12 20.67 31.45 9.78
CA LEU A 12 21.35 30.81 8.65
C LEU A 12 22.05 29.49 9.05
N GLU A 13 22.59 29.39 10.26
CA GLU A 13 23.15 28.12 10.76
C GLU A 13 22.05 27.09 11.06
N ARG A 14 20.95 27.49 11.70
CA ARG A 14 19.80 26.63 11.97
C ARG A 14 19.16 26.10 10.69
N GLU A 15 19.09 26.94 9.66
CA GLU A 15 18.58 26.57 8.34
C GLU A 15 19.33 25.38 7.71
N LYS A 16 20.64 25.24 7.96
CA LYS A 16 21.47 24.13 7.45
C LYS A 16 21.14 22.79 8.10
N LEU A 17 20.42 22.77 9.22
CA LEU A 17 20.03 21.55 9.92
C LEU A 17 18.79 20.89 9.31
N SER A 18 18.21 21.49 8.29
CA SER A 18 17.02 20.99 7.61
C SER A 18 17.24 20.88 6.11
N LYS A 19 16.61 19.89 5.50
CA LYS A 19 16.58 19.65 4.05
C LYS A 19 15.14 19.49 3.59
N ARG A 20 14.86 19.97 2.37
CA ARG A 20 13.59 19.70 1.71
C ARG A 20 13.54 18.24 1.29
N ILE A 21 12.40 17.58 1.44
CA ILE A 21 12.19 16.20 0.99
C ILE A 21 11.08 16.11 -0.04
N SER A 22 11.09 15.05 -0.85
CA SER A 22 10.05 14.84 -1.87
C SER A 22 8.73 14.42 -1.22
N VAL A 23 7.63 14.69 -1.92
CA VAL A 23 6.28 14.24 -1.53
C VAL A 23 6.25 12.73 -1.30
N SER A 24 6.85 11.94 -2.20
CA SER A 24 6.91 10.48 -2.08
C SER A 24 7.69 10.02 -0.84
N ARG A 25 8.79 10.71 -0.48
CA ARG A 25 9.54 10.38 0.74
C ARG A 25 8.72 10.72 1.99
N PHE A 26 8.10 11.89 2.03
CA PHE A 26 7.24 12.27 3.14
C PHE A 26 6.04 11.32 3.29
N ASN A 27 5.39 10.96 2.20
CA ASN A 27 4.25 10.03 2.21
C ASN A 27 4.61 8.67 2.79
N LEU A 28 5.79 8.13 2.48
CA LEU A 28 6.27 6.89 3.09
C LEU A 28 6.45 7.03 4.61
N LEU A 29 7.10 8.10 5.06
CA LEU A 29 7.40 8.32 6.49
C LEU A 29 6.13 8.59 7.30
N ALA A 30 5.14 9.28 6.71
CA ALA A 30 3.91 9.71 7.37
C ALA A 30 2.67 8.88 6.96
N ILE A 31 2.84 7.71 6.34
CA ILE A 31 1.75 6.93 5.69
C ILE A 31 0.54 6.65 6.59
N GLY A 32 0.77 6.40 7.88
CA GLY A 32 -0.30 6.14 8.85
C GLY A 32 -0.81 7.38 9.60
N THR A 33 -0.23 8.56 9.36
CA THR A 33 -0.53 9.78 10.14
C THR A 33 -1.81 10.45 9.69
N ARG A 34 -1.99 10.58 8.36
CA ARG A 34 -3.13 11.31 7.80
C ARG A 34 -4.43 10.53 7.99
N LYS A 35 -5.51 11.22 8.33
CA LYS A 35 -6.86 10.64 8.33
C LYS A 35 -7.61 11.05 7.07
N SER A 36 -8.63 10.29 6.69
CA SER A 36 -9.36 10.54 5.44
C SER A 36 -10.00 11.92 5.28
N PRO A 37 -10.32 12.69 6.35
CA PRO A 37 -10.78 14.07 6.19
C PRO A 37 -9.67 15.07 5.82
N ALA A 38 -8.39 14.74 6.02
CA ALA A 38 -7.29 15.71 5.90
C ALA A 38 -7.26 16.48 4.56
N PRO A 39 -7.39 15.84 3.38
CA PRO A 39 -7.38 16.56 2.11
C PRO A 39 -8.56 17.54 1.90
N TYR A 40 -9.60 17.47 2.75
CA TYR A 40 -10.74 18.39 2.72
C TYR A 40 -10.56 19.58 3.65
N LEU A 41 -9.61 19.51 4.57
CA LEU A 41 -9.34 20.55 5.58
C LEU A 41 -8.20 21.46 5.13
N TYR A 42 -7.23 20.92 4.39
CA TYR A 42 -6.03 21.66 4.03
C TYR A 42 -5.33 21.11 2.78
N GLU A 43 -4.47 21.94 2.20
CA GLU A 43 -3.61 21.59 1.07
C GLU A 43 -2.14 21.61 1.51
N GLU A 44 -1.45 20.48 1.44
CA GLU A 44 -0.03 20.38 1.77
C GLU A 44 0.84 20.95 0.63
N VAL A 45 1.68 21.94 0.95
CA VAL A 45 2.45 22.72 -0.04
C VAL A 45 3.96 22.57 0.08
N ASP A 46 4.49 22.14 1.22
CA ASP A 46 5.92 21.96 1.41
C ASP A 46 6.30 20.89 2.45
N TYR A 47 7.47 20.27 2.29
CA TYR A 47 7.90 19.12 3.11
C TYR A 47 9.39 19.21 3.45
N TRP A 48 9.68 19.04 4.74
CA TRP A 48 11.02 19.21 5.30
C TRP A 48 11.37 18.08 6.26
N ALA A 49 12.66 17.85 6.43
CA ALA A 49 13.21 16.95 7.44
C ALA A 49 14.49 17.55 8.02
N ASP A 50 14.92 17.08 9.20
CA ASP A 50 16.32 17.25 9.59
C ASP A 50 17.24 16.40 8.67
N LEU A 51 18.55 16.57 8.82
CA LEU A 51 19.52 15.90 7.96
C LEU A 51 19.43 14.36 8.02
N ASP A 52 19.11 13.82 9.20
CA ASP A 52 19.06 12.39 9.49
C ASP A 52 17.63 11.80 9.47
N GLU A 53 16.61 12.59 9.13
CA GLU A 53 15.20 12.16 9.13
C GLU A 53 14.76 11.55 10.48
N ARG A 54 15.17 12.20 11.57
CA ARG A 54 14.68 11.99 12.94
C ARG A 54 13.43 12.83 13.21
N VAL A 55 13.32 13.97 12.53
CA VAL A 55 12.19 14.90 12.60
C VAL A 55 11.80 15.26 11.17
N ILE A 56 10.51 15.23 10.88
CA ILE A 56 9.96 15.70 9.59
C ILE A 56 8.89 16.75 9.85
N GLY A 57 8.52 17.50 8.82
CA GLY A 57 7.43 18.43 8.91
C GLY A 57 6.84 18.80 7.57
N LEU A 58 5.62 19.30 7.63
CA LEU A 58 4.89 19.78 6.46
C LEU A 58 4.44 21.21 6.69
N VAL A 59 4.29 21.95 5.60
CA VAL A 59 3.56 23.22 5.53
C VAL A 59 2.29 22.96 4.74
N ALA A 60 1.18 23.48 5.24
CA ALA A 60 -0.11 23.35 4.59
C ALA A 60 -0.89 24.67 4.64
N ARG A 61 -1.80 24.83 3.68
CA ARG A 61 -2.75 25.94 3.55
C ARG A 61 -4.11 25.48 4.04
N ASP A 62 -4.71 26.20 4.97
CA ASP A 62 -6.11 25.97 5.33
C ASP A 62 -7.02 26.44 4.18
N VAL A 63 -7.95 25.59 3.76
CA VAL A 63 -8.83 25.90 2.61
C VAL A 63 -10.04 26.77 2.99
N THR A 64 -10.26 27.01 4.28
CA THR A 64 -11.40 27.75 4.84
C THR A 64 -11.14 29.26 4.87
N ASP A 65 -9.97 29.67 5.36
CA ASP A 65 -9.61 31.08 5.56
C ASP A 65 -8.30 31.51 4.88
N ASP A 66 -7.68 30.61 4.10
CA ASP A 66 -6.49 30.86 3.28
C ASP A 66 -5.24 31.24 4.10
N ASP A 67 -5.21 30.83 5.37
CA ASP A 67 -4.01 30.89 6.19
C ASP A 67 -3.09 29.68 5.95
N TYR A 68 -1.90 29.72 6.58
CA TYR A 68 -0.96 28.60 6.54
C TYR A 68 -0.66 28.12 7.94
N TYR A 69 -0.24 26.87 8.03
CA TYR A 69 0.28 26.27 9.24
C TYR A 69 1.44 25.35 8.90
N TRP A 70 2.22 25.01 9.91
CA TRP A 70 3.16 23.91 9.83
C TRP A 70 2.86 22.86 10.89
N CYS A 71 3.19 21.61 10.58
CA CYS A 71 3.11 20.49 11.51
C CYS A 71 4.49 19.83 11.60
N LEU A 72 4.99 19.68 12.82
CA LEU A 72 6.21 18.96 13.14
C LEU A 72 5.84 17.54 13.54
N LEU A 73 6.44 16.55 12.90
CA LEU A 73 6.25 15.15 13.20
C LEU A 73 7.55 14.55 13.74
N VAL A 74 7.42 13.81 14.83
CA VAL A 74 8.52 13.10 15.49
C VAL A 74 8.13 11.64 15.63
N ARG A 75 9.12 10.73 15.65
CA ARG A 75 8.85 9.32 15.90
C ARG A 75 8.36 9.10 17.33
N ASP A 76 7.26 8.38 17.46
CA ASP A 76 6.78 7.89 18.75
C ASP A 76 7.59 6.68 19.25
N ARG A 77 7.20 6.13 20.41
CA ARG A 77 7.87 4.95 21.00
C ARG A 77 7.84 3.70 20.14
N ASN A 78 6.91 3.62 19.17
CA ASN A 78 6.80 2.52 18.21
C ASN A 78 7.52 2.81 16.89
N GLY A 79 8.14 3.99 16.75
CA GLY A 79 8.85 4.40 15.55
C GLY A 79 7.97 5.05 14.48
N ARG A 80 6.70 5.35 14.76
CA ARG A 80 5.78 6.01 13.83
C ARG A 80 5.99 7.51 13.87
N PHE A 81 6.18 8.18 12.73
CA PHE A 81 6.08 9.63 12.71
C PHE A 81 4.65 10.05 13.04
N ARG A 82 4.47 10.87 14.08
CA ARG A 82 3.17 11.43 14.46
C ARG A 82 3.33 12.91 14.81
N SER A 83 2.24 13.66 14.69
CA SER A 83 2.20 15.09 14.98
C SER A 83 2.63 15.32 16.43
N ALA A 84 3.71 16.07 16.62
CA ALA A 84 4.23 16.48 17.92
C ALA A 84 3.84 17.93 18.23
N GLU A 85 3.90 18.81 17.24
CA GLU A 85 3.60 20.23 17.41
C GLU A 85 3.03 20.84 16.12
N ILE A 86 2.16 21.82 16.27
CA ILE A 86 1.52 22.54 15.17
C ILE A 86 1.51 24.03 15.53
N ASP A 87 1.70 24.88 14.53
CA ASP A 87 1.51 26.32 14.63
C ASP A 87 0.74 26.80 13.39
N CYS A 88 -0.29 27.61 13.61
CA CYS A 88 -1.31 27.99 12.62
C CYS A 88 -1.50 29.52 12.54
N ASN A 89 -2.40 30.00 11.66
CA ASN A 89 -2.60 31.43 11.42
C ASN A 89 -1.37 32.15 10.84
N LEU A 90 -0.61 31.45 10.00
CA LEU A 90 0.62 31.97 9.38
C LEU A 90 0.31 32.63 8.04
N ARG A 91 0.81 33.84 7.86
CA ARG A 91 0.48 34.71 6.71
C ARG A 91 0.88 34.23 5.31
N SER A 92 1.73 33.19 5.20
CA SER A 92 2.23 32.70 3.91
C SER A 92 2.98 31.37 4.06
N ALA A 93 3.00 30.56 3.00
CA ALA A 93 3.80 29.34 2.92
C ALA A 93 5.29 29.57 3.22
N ALA A 94 5.88 30.65 2.69
CA ALA A 94 7.30 30.96 2.90
C ALA A 94 7.61 31.29 4.37
N TYR A 95 6.71 32.00 5.05
CA TYR A 95 6.85 32.28 6.48
C TYR A 95 6.71 30.99 7.31
N ALA A 96 5.73 30.15 6.99
CA ALA A 96 5.53 28.86 7.64
C ALA A 96 6.74 27.92 7.45
N ALA A 97 7.34 27.88 6.25
CA ALA A 97 8.53 27.08 6.00
C ALA A 97 9.74 27.55 6.82
N VAL A 98 9.95 28.86 6.95
CA VAL A 98 11.03 29.39 7.80
C VAL A 98 10.79 29.05 9.28
N ALA A 99 9.55 29.21 9.76
CA ALA A 99 9.18 28.88 11.13
C ALA A 99 9.33 27.37 11.42
N LEU A 100 8.89 26.51 10.50
CA LEU A 100 9.06 25.06 10.59
C LEU A 100 10.53 24.67 10.65
N ARG A 101 11.38 25.22 9.78
CA ARG A 101 12.82 24.91 9.75
C ARG A 101 13.52 25.35 11.03
N GLU A 102 13.14 26.51 11.57
CA GLU A 102 13.60 26.98 12.88
C GLU A 102 13.16 26.02 14.00
N ARG A 103 11.93 25.50 13.94
CA ARG A 103 11.42 24.52 14.89
C ARG A 103 12.13 23.17 14.80
N ILE A 104 12.39 22.68 13.58
CA ILE A 104 13.19 21.47 13.32
C ILE A 104 14.58 21.63 13.94
N ALA A 105 15.24 22.78 13.72
CA ALA A 105 16.55 23.06 14.28
C ALA A 105 16.55 22.96 15.81
N LYS A 106 15.57 23.59 16.49
CA LYS A 106 15.41 23.46 17.94
C LYS A 106 15.15 22.02 18.38
N ALA A 107 14.29 21.29 17.65
CA ALA A 107 13.98 19.89 17.96
C ALA A 107 15.25 19.04 18.01
N VAL A 108 16.17 19.22 17.07
CA VAL A 108 17.37 18.39 16.97
C VAL A 108 18.55 18.86 17.80
N THR A 109 18.54 20.10 18.31
CA THR A 109 19.64 20.65 19.12
C THR A 109 19.33 20.85 20.59
N GLU A 110 18.06 21.05 20.94
CA GLU A 110 17.63 21.48 22.27
C GLU A 110 16.63 20.50 22.92
N ASP A 111 15.76 19.86 22.13
CA ASP A 111 14.69 19.01 22.66
C ASP A 111 15.13 17.55 22.91
N ASP A 112 14.46 16.88 23.84
CA ASP A 112 14.44 15.42 23.91
C ASP A 112 13.38 14.88 22.94
N LEU A 113 13.83 14.32 21.82
CA LEU A 113 12.95 13.79 20.77
C LEU A 113 12.08 12.62 21.27
N ALA A 114 12.54 11.82 22.24
CA ALA A 114 11.75 10.72 22.78
C ALA A 114 10.56 11.24 23.60
N LEU A 115 10.79 12.32 24.36
CA LEU A 115 9.72 13.00 25.09
C LEU A 115 8.78 13.73 24.13
N LEU A 116 9.34 14.48 23.17
CA LEU A 116 8.57 15.26 22.18
C LEU A 116 7.67 14.38 21.31
N GLY A 117 8.12 13.18 20.95
CA GLY A 117 7.36 12.22 20.17
C GLY A 117 6.32 11.41 20.95
N THR A 118 6.20 11.59 22.28
CA THR A 118 5.28 10.81 23.11
C THR A 118 3.82 11.21 22.84
N GLN A 119 2.95 10.23 22.65
CA GLN A 119 1.53 10.42 22.32
C GLN A 119 0.60 9.89 23.42
N GLY A 120 1.08 8.94 24.24
CA GLY A 120 0.37 8.38 25.39
C GLY A 120 -0.54 7.18 25.06
N ASP A 121 -0.69 6.84 23.78
CA ASP A 121 -1.49 5.73 23.25
C ASP A 121 -0.64 4.65 22.56
N GLU A 122 0.69 4.72 22.68
CA GLU A 122 1.59 3.74 22.10
C GLU A 122 1.40 2.34 22.71
N THR A 123 1.42 1.32 21.87
CA THR A 123 1.49 -0.08 22.33
C THR A 123 2.91 -0.42 22.75
N ASN A 124 3.10 -1.40 23.62
CA ASN A 124 4.46 -1.86 24.01
C ASN A 124 5.08 -2.85 22.99
N HIS A 125 4.46 -3.04 21.83
CA HIS A 125 4.82 -4.08 20.86
C HIS A 125 4.83 -3.49 19.44
N PRO A 126 5.87 -2.72 19.05
CA PRO A 126 6.03 -2.30 17.67
C PRO A 126 6.26 -3.51 16.76
N THR A 127 5.54 -3.56 15.65
CA THR A 127 5.69 -4.62 14.65
C THR A 127 6.92 -4.39 13.79
N ASP A 128 7.84 -5.37 13.77
CA ASP A 128 8.96 -5.43 12.82
C ASP A 128 8.74 -6.60 11.86
N LEU A 129 8.50 -6.29 10.59
CA LEU A 129 8.27 -7.28 9.53
C LEU A 129 9.52 -8.08 9.17
N LEU A 130 10.71 -7.53 9.38
CA LEU A 130 11.96 -8.07 8.88
C LEU A 130 12.75 -8.82 9.96
N SER A 131 12.38 -8.65 11.23
CA SER A 131 12.99 -9.39 12.34
C SER A 131 12.55 -10.85 12.31
N VAL A 132 13.52 -11.76 12.09
CA VAL A 132 13.29 -13.20 12.08
C VAL A 132 13.46 -13.74 13.50
N PRO A 133 12.46 -14.44 14.07
CA PRO A 133 12.57 -15.06 15.38
C PRO A 133 13.73 -16.06 15.46
N ALA A 134 14.46 -16.09 16.58
CA ALA A 134 15.63 -16.96 16.77
C ALA A 134 15.31 -18.47 16.66
N ASN A 135 14.06 -18.88 16.86
CA ASN A 135 13.59 -20.25 16.72
C ASN A 135 13.11 -20.61 15.30
N CYS A 136 13.10 -19.66 14.37
CA CYS A 136 12.76 -19.91 12.97
C CYS A 136 13.96 -20.51 12.23
N LYS A 137 13.76 -21.66 11.57
CA LYS A 137 14.84 -22.27 10.80
C LYS A 137 14.96 -21.59 9.42
N PRO A 138 16.16 -21.41 8.85
CA PRO A 138 16.34 -20.79 7.53
C PRO A 138 15.59 -21.49 6.38
N GLU A 139 15.35 -22.79 6.50
CA GLU A 139 14.55 -23.59 5.57
C GLU A 139 13.04 -23.30 5.63
N ASP A 140 12.55 -22.76 6.75
CA ASP A 140 11.14 -22.38 6.91
C ASP A 140 10.83 -21.02 6.26
N LEU A 141 11.86 -20.20 6.00
CA LEU A 141 11.71 -18.89 5.38
C LEU A 141 11.40 -19.00 3.89
N HIS A 142 10.46 -18.16 3.44
CA HIS A 142 10.11 -18.07 2.03
C HIS A 142 11.34 -17.68 1.18
N PRO A 143 11.57 -18.30 0.01
CA PRO A 143 12.68 -17.93 -0.87
C PRO A 143 12.70 -16.44 -1.23
N ASN A 144 11.55 -15.84 -1.54
CA ASN A 144 11.47 -14.40 -1.85
C ASN A 144 11.69 -13.52 -0.61
N PHE A 145 11.35 -14.00 0.59
CA PHE A 145 11.64 -13.29 1.83
C PHE A 145 13.15 -13.29 2.13
N LYS A 146 13.84 -14.43 1.92
CA LYS A 146 15.31 -14.50 1.99
C LYS A 146 15.95 -13.55 0.99
N LEU A 147 15.47 -13.54 -0.27
CA LEU A 147 15.94 -12.61 -1.28
C LEU A 147 15.80 -11.15 -0.83
N LEU A 148 14.65 -10.79 -0.23
CA LEU A 148 14.42 -9.46 0.34
C LEU A 148 15.42 -9.11 1.46
N LEU A 149 15.70 -10.04 2.37
CA LEU A 149 16.62 -9.82 3.48
C LEU A 149 18.08 -9.71 3.03
N GLU A 150 18.53 -10.66 2.22
CA GLU A 150 19.95 -10.92 1.97
C GLU A 150 20.50 -10.11 0.80
N SER A 151 19.67 -9.78 -0.19
CA SER A 151 20.16 -9.09 -1.40
C SER A 151 20.55 -7.64 -1.12
N PRO A 152 21.78 -7.20 -1.42
CA PRO A 152 22.18 -5.80 -1.25
C PRO A 152 21.28 -4.81 -2.02
N GLY A 153 20.91 -5.17 -3.25
CA GLY A 153 20.02 -4.35 -4.10
C GLY A 153 18.59 -4.17 -3.56
N ARG A 154 18.20 -4.93 -2.52
CA ARG A 154 16.90 -4.80 -1.85
C ARG A 154 16.94 -3.88 -0.62
N ALA A 155 18.06 -3.19 -0.37
CA ALA A 155 18.16 -2.23 0.74
C ALA A 155 17.06 -1.15 0.74
N PRO A 156 16.65 -0.55 -0.41
CA PRO A 156 15.53 0.39 -0.43
C PRO A 156 14.19 -0.24 -0.04
N ALA A 157 13.92 -1.48 -0.48
CA ALA A 157 12.70 -2.19 -0.11
C ALA A 157 12.65 -2.49 1.39
N ARG A 158 13.78 -2.91 1.98
CA ARG A 158 13.87 -3.09 3.43
C ARG A 158 13.65 -1.78 4.20
N ALA A 159 14.11 -0.65 3.67
CA ALA A 159 13.83 0.65 4.27
C ALA A 159 12.33 0.98 4.25
N VAL A 160 11.62 0.68 3.16
CA VAL A 160 10.15 0.83 3.08
C VAL A 160 9.45 -0.03 4.14
N PHE A 161 9.77 -1.33 4.22
CA PHE A 161 9.12 -2.22 5.20
C PHE A 161 9.33 -1.80 6.65
N LYS A 162 10.48 -1.18 6.97
CA LYS A 162 10.74 -0.62 8.31
C LYS A 162 9.83 0.56 8.65
N GLU A 163 9.43 1.35 7.66
CA GLU A 163 8.47 2.45 7.88
C GLU A 163 7.03 1.94 7.93
N LEU A 164 6.70 0.88 7.18
CA LEU A 164 5.35 0.29 7.19
C LEU A 164 5.06 -0.50 8.47
N GLY A 165 6.03 -1.31 8.93
CA GLY A 165 5.88 -2.23 10.07
C GLY A 165 5.17 -1.62 11.27
N PRO A 166 5.65 -0.50 11.83
CA PRO A 166 5.07 0.16 13.00
C PRO A 166 3.58 0.50 12.90
N TRP A 167 3.03 0.64 11.69
CA TRP A 167 1.62 0.98 11.47
C TRP A 167 0.69 -0.22 11.38
N LEU A 168 1.22 -1.42 11.20
CA LEU A 168 0.46 -2.67 11.10
C LEU A 168 0.12 -3.21 12.49
N ALA A 169 -0.50 -2.39 13.34
CA ALA A 169 -0.87 -2.78 14.69
C ALA A 169 -1.42 -4.22 14.73
N PRO A 170 -0.96 -5.08 15.65
CA PRO A 170 -1.15 -6.53 15.54
C PRO A 170 -2.58 -6.94 15.90
N SER A 171 -3.54 -6.75 15.00
CA SER A 171 -4.82 -7.46 15.05
C SER A 171 -4.65 -8.91 14.63
N ASP A 172 -3.71 -9.18 13.71
CA ASP A 172 -3.35 -10.53 13.27
C ASP A 172 -1.97 -10.94 13.83
N PRO A 173 -1.91 -11.79 14.88
CA PRO A 173 -0.65 -12.25 15.46
C PRO A 173 0.15 -13.17 14.52
N HIS A 174 -0.45 -13.67 13.44
CA HIS A 174 0.21 -14.55 12.48
C HIS A 174 0.80 -13.80 11.29
N PHE A 175 0.42 -12.53 11.07
CA PHE A 175 0.78 -11.78 9.87
C PHE A 175 2.28 -11.81 9.56
N VAL A 176 3.11 -11.44 10.54
CA VAL A 176 4.57 -11.39 10.39
C VAL A 176 5.12 -12.78 10.06
N LYS A 177 4.70 -13.80 10.82
CA LYS A 177 5.15 -15.18 10.61
C LYS A 177 4.77 -15.67 9.20
N GLU A 178 3.56 -15.39 8.76
CA GLU A 178 3.04 -15.78 7.46
C GLU A 178 3.75 -15.07 6.30
N PHE A 179 4.00 -13.76 6.45
CA PHE A 179 4.80 -12.97 5.53
C PHE A 179 6.21 -13.55 5.38
N GLN A 180 6.83 -13.98 6.48
CA GLN A 180 8.19 -14.53 6.47
C GLN A 180 8.28 -15.95 5.90
N THR A 181 7.17 -16.72 5.90
CA THR A 181 7.19 -18.18 5.64
C THR A 181 6.30 -18.62 4.48
N LYS A 182 5.06 -19.03 4.73
CA LYS A 182 4.24 -19.78 3.76
C LYS A 182 3.28 -18.93 2.93
N GLN A 183 3.01 -17.70 3.34
CA GLN A 183 2.02 -16.82 2.69
C GLN A 183 2.65 -15.51 2.21
N PHE A 184 3.94 -15.54 1.85
CA PHE A 184 4.70 -14.35 1.49
C PHE A 184 3.99 -13.50 0.43
N ASP A 185 3.57 -14.09 -0.69
CA ASP A 185 2.95 -13.35 -1.80
C ASP A 185 1.58 -12.75 -1.41
N GLN A 186 0.77 -13.50 -0.66
CA GLN A 186 -0.51 -13.03 -0.15
C GLN A 186 -0.34 -11.87 0.85
N ARG A 187 0.55 -12.02 1.84
CA ARG A 187 0.80 -10.95 2.83
C ARG A 187 1.50 -9.75 2.20
N LEU A 188 2.37 -9.95 1.21
CA LEU A 188 2.94 -8.85 0.42
C LEU A 188 1.85 -8.07 -0.32
N TRP A 189 0.88 -8.77 -0.91
CA TRP A 189 -0.26 -8.15 -1.59
C TRP A 189 -1.13 -7.34 -0.63
N GLU A 190 -1.43 -7.87 0.55
CA GLU A 190 -2.15 -7.16 1.60
C GLU A 190 -1.38 -5.91 2.09
N LEU A 191 -0.06 -5.98 2.29
CA LEU A 191 0.77 -4.81 2.62
C LEU A 191 0.70 -3.75 1.53
N TYR A 192 0.79 -4.16 0.28
CA TYR A 192 0.70 -3.25 -0.86
C TYR A 192 -0.67 -2.55 -0.91
N LEU A 193 -1.75 -3.30 -0.74
CA LEU A 193 -3.11 -2.75 -0.73
C LEU A 193 -3.32 -1.79 0.45
N TRP A 194 -2.89 -2.18 1.65
CA TRP A 194 -2.93 -1.30 2.81
C TRP A 194 -2.20 0.02 2.53
N ALA A 195 -0.95 -0.05 2.06
CA ALA A 195 -0.16 1.14 1.74
C ALA A 195 -0.83 1.98 0.64
N THR A 196 -1.36 1.34 -0.39
CA THR A 196 -2.08 2.00 -1.50
C THR A 196 -3.30 2.77 -0.99
N PHE A 197 -4.16 2.15 -0.19
CA PHE A 197 -5.34 2.82 0.34
C PHE A 197 -4.98 3.99 1.26
N ARG A 198 -3.93 3.83 2.07
CA ARG A 198 -3.41 4.91 2.94
C ARG A 198 -2.87 6.07 2.11
N GLU A 199 -2.09 5.81 1.07
CA GLU A 199 -1.58 6.84 0.16
C GLU A 199 -2.69 7.54 -0.64
N LEU A 200 -3.77 6.82 -0.98
CA LEU A 200 -4.97 7.38 -1.59
C LEU A 200 -5.84 8.20 -0.62
N GLY A 201 -5.44 8.33 0.64
CA GLY A 201 -6.13 9.15 1.65
C GLY A 201 -7.31 8.46 2.31
N TYR A 202 -7.36 7.13 2.33
CA TYR A 202 -8.41 6.39 3.03
C TYR A 202 -8.02 6.04 4.48
N ASP A 203 -9.02 5.97 5.34
CA ASP A 203 -8.89 5.28 6.62
C ASP A 203 -9.08 3.78 6.39
N VAL A 204 -8.16 2.98 6.93
CA VAL A 204 -8.09 1.55 6.68
C VAL A 204 -8.13 0.82 8.01
N THR A 205 -9.04 -0.14 8.14
CA THR A 205 -9.10 -1.08 9.25
C THR A 205 -9.10 -2.51 8.72
N GLN A 206 -8.61 -3.45 9.51
CA GLN A 206 -8.50 -4.87 9.16
C GLN A 206 -9.35 -5.70 10.13
N PRO A 207 -10.65 -5.91 9.83
CA PRO A 207 -11.52 -6.75 10.64
C PRO A 207 -11.24 -8.24 10.39
N GLU A 208 -11.99 -9.14 11.06
CA GLU A 208 -11.87 -10.59 10.82
C GLU A 208 -12.22 -10.97 9.37
N ALA A 209 -13.20 -10.27 8.79
CA ALA A 209 -13.57 -10.35 7.38
C ALA A 209 -14.49 -9.18 6.97
N PRO A 210 -14.45 -8.73 5.70
CA PRO A 210 -13.40 -8.98 4.70
C PRO A 210 -12.04 -8.40 5.10
N ASP A 211 -10.95 -8.72 4.37
CA ASP A 211 -9.57 -8.35 4.76
C ASP A 211 -9.38 -6.85 5.10
N PHE A 212 -10.11 -5.95 4.43
CA PHE A 212 -10.10 -4.51 4.74
C PHE A 212 -11.50 -3.90 4.78
N HIS A 213 -11.68 -2.95 5.69
CA HIS A 213 -12.77 -1.98 5.67
C HIS A 213 -12.18 -0.58 5.45
N ILE A 214 -12.63 0.05 4.37
CA ILE A 214 -12.12 1.32 3.86
C ILE A 214 -13.16 2.41 4.11
N VAL A 215 -12.73 3.53 4.68
CA VAL A 215 -13.59 4.65 5.05
C VAL A 215 -13.04 5.97 4.49
N SER A 216 -13.95 6.81 4.01
CA SER A 216 -13.70 8.21 3.65
C SER A 216 -14.93 9.07 3.96
N PRO A 217 -14.81 10.41 3.92
CA PRO A 217 -15.99 11.29 3.98
C PRO A 217 -17.02 11.05 2.87
N ARG A 218 -16.65 10.39 1.76
CA ARG A 218 -17.55 10.11 0.63
C ARG A 218 -18.29 8.78 0.73
N GLY A 219 -17.94 7.95 1.71
CA GLY A 219 -18.51 6.63 1.89
C GLY A 219 -17.46 5.58 2.24
N GLU A 220 -17.92 4.34 2.27
CA GLU A 220 -17.18 3.20 2.75
C GLU A 220 -17.42 1.97 1.88
N PHE A 221 -16.42 1.08 1.85
CA PHE A 221 -16.48 -0.20 1.14
C PHE A 221 -15.56 -1.21 1.82
N THR A 222 -15.70 -2.47 1.45
CA THR A 222 -14.84 -3.55 1.94
C THR A 222 -14.04 -4.16 0.80
N VAL A 223 -12.86 -4.68 1.13
CA VAL A 223 -11.94 -5.28 0.17
C VAL A 223 -11.52 -6.64 0.69
N GLU A 224 -11.60 -7.65 -0.16
CA GLU A 224 -10.97 -8.95 0.04
C GLU A 224 -9.76 -9.07 -0.90
N ALA A 225 -8.60 -9.34 -0.33
CA ALA A 225 -7.37 -9.57 -1.05
C ALA A 225 -7.29 -11.03 -1.48
N THR A 226 -6.98 -11.27 -2.75
CA THR A 226 -6.77 -12.62 -3.26
C THR A 226 -5.62 -12.66 -4.25
N THR A 227 -4.92 -13.79 -4.24
CA THR A 227 -3.81 -14.04 -5.15
C THR A 227 -4.07 -15.28 -6.00
N CYS A 228 -3.58 -15.26 -7.23
CA CYS A 228 -3.43 -16.49 -8.02
C CYS A 228 -2.08 -17.12 -7.69
N ALA A 229 -2.08 -18.18 -6.90
CA ALA A 229 -0.88 -18.93 -6.53
C ALA A 229 -0.53 -20.01 -7.59
N PRO A 230 0.70 -20.54 -7.62
CA PRO A 230 1.03 -21.72 -8.43
C PRO A 230 0.06 -22.88 -8.18
N SER A 231 -0.34 -23.57 -9.24
CA SER A 231 -1.25 -24.72 -9.12
C SER A 231 -0.46 -25.95 -8.65
N MET A 232 -0.86 -26.57 -7.54
CA MET A 232 -0.17 -27.76 -7.01
C MET A 232 -0.84 -29.08 -7.39
N GLY A 233 -1.94 -29.04 -8.17
CA GLY A 233 -2.71 -30.22 -8.54
C GLY A 233 -3.89 -29.90 -9.46
N GLY A 234 -4.55 -30.94 -9.97
CA GLY A 234 -5.71 -30.84 -10.86
C GLY A 234 -5.36 -30.44 -12.30
N VAL A 235 -6.37 -30.03 -13.07
CA VAL A 235 -6.25 -29.72 -14.52
C VAL A 235 -5.27 -28.57 -14.81
N LEU A 236 -4.97 -27.74 -13.80
CA LEU A 236 -4.04 -26.61 -13.92
C LEU A 236 -2.63 -26.91 -13.37
N ALA A 237 -2.35 -28.15 -12.94
CA ALA A 237 -1.03 -28.51 -12.38
C ALA A 237 0.09 -28.37 -13.42
N ASP A 238 -0.18 -28.81 -14.65
CA ASP A 238 0.75 -28.69 -15.76
C ASP A 238 0.69 -27.28 -16.32
N HIS A 239 1.57 -26.42 -15.82
CA HIS A 239 1.67 -25.03 -16.24
C HIS A 239 2.19 -24.93 -17.69
N PRO A 240 1.46 -24.28 -18.62
CA PRO A 240 1.95 -24.05 -19.97
C PRO A 240 3.06 -22.98 -19.98
N ASN A 241 4.20 -23.29 -20.59
CA ASN A 241 5.31 -22.35 -20.77
C ASN A 241 5.36 -21.86 -22.23
N PRO A 242 4.56 -20.84 -22.60
CA PRO A 242 4.52 -20.33 -23.97
C PRO A 242 5.84 -19.67 -24.37
N ASN A 243 6.36 -20.02 -25.54
CA ASN A 243 7.59 -19.48 -26.13
C ASN A 243 7.35 -18.69 -27.41
N THR A 244 6.13 -18.77 -27.98
CA THR A 244 5.73 -18.02 -29.18
C THR A 244 4.56 -17.07 -28.89
N PRO A 245 4.36 -16.01 -29.70
CA PRO A 245 3.20 -15.13 -29.58
C PRO A 245 1.86 -15.89 -29.67
N GLU A 246 1.78 -16.90 -30.53
CA GLU A 246 0.58 -17.74 -30.71
C GLU A 246 0.30 -18.60 -29.47
N GLU A 247 1.34 -19.20 -28.89
CA GLU A 247 1.24 -19.94 -27.64
C GLU A 247 0.84 -19.03 -26.47
N MET A 248 1.41 -17.82 -26.39
CA MET A 248 1.06 -16.83 -25.36
C MET A 248 -0.42 -16.43 -25.48
N LYS A 249 -0.88 -16.16 -26.70
CA LYS A 249 -2.30 -15.86 -26.97
C LYS A 249 -3.21 -17.01 -26.54
N ALA A 250 -2.83 -18.26 -26.82
CA ALA A 250 -3.59 -19.43 -26.40
C ALA A 250 -3.57 -19.63 -24.88
N PHE A 251 -2.43 -19.38 -24.23
CA PHE A 251 -2.29 -19.42 -22.78
C PHE A 251 -3.20 -18.39 -22.08
N LEU A 252 -3.19 -17.14 -22.55
CA LEU A 252 -4.00 -16.06 -22.00
C LEU A 252 -5.50 -16.21 -22.30
N ALA A 253 -5.87 -16.85 -23.40
CA ALA A 253 -7.26 -17.10 -23.76
C ALA A 253 -7.90 -18.30 -23.03
N ASN A 254 -7.10 -19.29 -22.60
CA ASN A 254 -7.64 -20.56 -22.10
C ASN A 254 -7.22 -20.86 -20.65
N TYR A 255 -5.91 -20.90 -20.36
CA TYR A 255 -5.40 -21.33 -19.06
C TYR A 255 -5.61 -20.26 -17.98
N MET A 256 -5.23 -19.01 -18.25
CA MET A 256 -5.31 -17.94 -17.25
C MET A 256 -6.74 -17.59 -16.80
N PRO A 257 -7.76 -17.55 -17.68
CA PRO A 257 -9.14 -17.32 -17.26
C PRO A 257 -9.63 -18.37 -16.26
N MET A 258 -9.26 -19.65 -16.44
CA MET A 258 -9.58 -20.71 -15.48
C MET A 258 -8.92 -20.47 -14.13
N LYS A 259 -7.67 -19.98 -14.14
CA LYS A 259 -6.90 -19.70 -12.92
C LYS A 259 -7.46 -18.53 -12.12
N PHE A 260 -7.72 -17.40 -12.79
CA PHE A 260 -8.41 -16.26 -12.18
C PHE A 260 -9.80 -16.66 -11.68
N GLY A 261 -10.55 -17.40 -12.49
CA GLY A 261 -11.88 -17.86 -12.12
C GLY A 261 -11.89 -18.75 -10.89
N GLY A 262 -10.90 -19.63 -10.74
CA GLY A 262 -10.71 -20.46 -9.54
C GLY A 262 -10.50 -19.61 -8.28
N ALA A 263 -9.58 -18.64 -8.34
CA ALA A 263 -9.29 -17.76 -7.20
C ALA A 263 -10.50 -16.91 -6.80
N LEU A 264 -11.18 -16.30 -7.78
CA LEU A 264 -12.37 -15.47 -7.56
C LEU A 264 -13.54 -16.28 -7.00
N THR A 265 -13.85 -17.42 -7.64
CA THR A 265 -14.97 -18.28 -7.25
C THR A 265 -14.74 -18.85 -5.85
N ALA A 266 -13.50 -19.20 -5.47
CA ALA A 266 -13.19 -19.67 -4.14
C ALA A 266 -13.52 -18.61 -3.07
N LYS A 267 -13.18 -17.34 -3.31
CA LYS A 267 -13.51 -16.23 -2.41
C LYS A 267 -15.02 -15.96 -2.37
N LEU A 268 -15.70 -15.95 -3.51
CA LEU A 268 -17.15 -15.77 -3.63
C LEU A 268 -17.98 -16.98 -3.14
N ARG A 269 -17.37 -18.14 -2.89
CA ARG A 269 -18.07 -19.29 -2.31
C ARG A 269 -17.74 -19.51 -0.85
N LYS A 270 -16.77 -18.78 -0.31
CA LYS A 270 -16.43 -18.85 1.11
C LYS A 270 -17.70 -18.49 1.91
N ARG A 271 -18.11 -19.38 2.82
CA ARG A 271 -19.18 -19.16 3.80
C ARG A 271 -18.68 -19.33 5.23
N SER A 272 -19.25 -18.58 6.17
CA SER A 272 -19.02 -18.74 7.60
C SER A 272 -19.56 -20.08 8.11
N ALA A 273 -19.25 -20.43 9.36
CA ALA A 273 -19.86 -21.60 10.01
C ALA A 273 -21.40 -21.52 10.07
N GLY A 274 -21.97 -20.30 10.06
CA GLY A 274 -23.41 -20.05 9.99
C GLY A 274 -24.00 -20.03 8.58
N GLY A 275 -23.19 -20.27 7.54
CA GLY A 275 -23.65 -20.31 6.14
C GLY A 275 -23.73 -18.96 5.42
N GLU A 276 -23.35 -17.87 6.08
CA GLU A 276 -23.35 -16.50 5.52
C GLU A 276 -22.10 -16.24 4.70
N SER A 277 -22.22 -15.41 3.67
CA SER A 277 -21.04 -14.97 2.92
C SER A 277 -20.19 -14.03 3.76
N TYR A 278 -18.86 -14.07 3.61
CA TYR A 278 -17.96 -13.27 4.44
C TYR A 278 -18.15 -11.76 4.25
N TRP A 279 -18.54 -11.33 3.04
CA TRP A 279 -18.84 -9.93 2.74
C TRP A 279 -20.22 -9.46 3.22
N GLU A 280 -21.07 -10.37 3.72
CA GLU A 280 -22.38 -10.03 4.30
C GLU A 280 -22.29 -9.83 5.82
N ARG A 281 -21.12 -10.01 6.42
CA ARG A 281 -20.90 -10.00 7.87
C ARG A 281 -20.17 -8.75 8.34
N GLY A 282 -20.40 -8.40 9.60
CA GLY A 282 -19.63 -7.37 10.31
C GLY A 282 -19.55 -6.06 9.53
N PRO A 283 -18.35 -5.51 9.30
CA PRO A 283 -18.18 -4.30 8.50
C PRO A 283 -18.59 -4.43 7.03
N GLY A 284 -18.81 -5.62 6.47
CA GLY A 284 -19.21 -5.82 5.07
C GLY A 284 -20.70 -5.67 4.80
N ALA A 285 -21.55 -5.86 5.82
CA ALA A 285 -23.01 -5.88 5.65
C ALA A 285 -23.53 -4.56 5.05
N GLY A 286 -24.21 -4.66 3.90
CA GLY A 286 -24.81 -3.50 3.21
C GLY A 286 -23.82 -2.58 2.50
N LYS A 287 -22.55 -2.98 2.34
CA LYS A 287 -21.51 -2.15 1.72
C LYS A 287 -21.02 -2.72 0.39
N PRO A 288 -20.48 -1.87 -0.51
CA PRO A 288 -19.78 -2.35 -1.69
C PRO A 288 -18.65 -3.31 -1.32
N PHE A 289 -18.55 -4.40 -2.06
CA PHE A 289 -17.56 -5.45 -1.88
C PHE A 289 -16.61 -5.48 -3.08
N VAL A 290 -15.31 -5.34 -2.82
CA VAL A 290 -14.26 -5.29 -3.84
C VAL A 290 -13.35 -6.51 -3.70
N LEU A 291 -13.09 -7.19 -4.81
CA LEU A 291 -12.06 -8.23 -4.89
C LEU A 291 -10.78 -7.62 -5.47
N ALA A 292 -9.73 -7.53 -4.65
CA ALA A 292 -8.42 -7.06 -5.08
C ALA A 292 -7.54 -8.26 -5.44
N VAL A 293 -7.29 -8.45 -6.73
CA VAL A 293 -6.64 -9.66 -7.28
C VAL A 293 -5.23 -9.35 -7.77
N ALA A 294 -4.26 -10.17 -7.39
CA ALA A 294 -2.90 -10.16 -7.96
C ALA A 294 -2.48 -11.57 -8.41
N ASP A 295 -1.58 -11.66 -9.39
CA ASP A 295 -1.15 -12.94 -9.96
C ASP A 295 0.31 -13.27 -9.67
N PHE A 296 0.55 -14.22 -8.77
CA PHE A 296 1.87 -14.68 -8.33
C PHE A 296 2.17 -16.12 -8.78
N HIS A 297 1.47 -16.63 -9.79
CA HIS A 297 1.58 -18.05 -10.12
C HIS A 297 2.91 -18.45 -10.76
N LYS A 298 3.63 -17.50 -11.37
CA LYS A 298 4.95 -17.73 -11.92
C LYS A 298 5.88 -16.59 -11.46
N PRO A 299 6.93 -16.91 -10.68
CA PRO A 299 7.88 -15.89 -10.26
C PRO A 299 8.66 -15.34 -11.46
N GLY A 300 9.02 -14.06 -11.41
CA GLY A 300 10.01 -13.50 -12.33
C GLY A 300 11.44 -13.82 -11.87
N GLY A 301 12.39 -13.89 -12.80
CA GLY A 301 13.80 -14.19 -12.50
C GLY A 301 14.54 -14.79 -13.69
N GLY A 302 15.87 -14.72 -13.67
CA GLY A 302 16.70 -15.35 -14.71
C GLY A 302 16.49 -14.82 -16.14
N GLY A 303 15.97 -13.59 -16.28
CA GLY A 303 15.60 -13.00 -17.58
C GLY A 303 14.13 -13.16 -17.96
N GLU A 304 13.35 -13.93 -17.19
CA GLU A 304 11.89 -14.05 -17.37
C GLU A 304 11.13 -12.99 -16.56
N ILE A 305 10.07 -12.46 -17.17
CA ILE A 305 9.11 -11.56 -16.50
C ILE A 305 8.15 -12.39 -15.64
N GLY A 306 7.78 -11.85 -14.47
CA GLY A 306 6.83 -12.50 -13.57
C GLY A 306 5.38 -12.40 -14.06
N SER A 307 4.53 -13.31 -13.60
CA SER A 307 3.13 -13.42 -14.05
C SER A 307 2.32 -12.11 -13.96
N MET A 308 2.60 -11.28 -12.96
CA MET A 308 1.93 -10.00 -12.76
C MET A 308 1.99 -9.04 -13.95
N THR A 309 2.95 -9.19 -14.87
CA THR A 309 3.18 -8.18 -15.93
C THR A 309 2.46 -8.47 -17.23
N TYR A 310 1.84 -9.65 -17.40
CA TYR A 310 1.30 -10.06 -18.70
C TYR A 310 -0.04 -10.80 -18.64
N THR A 311 -0.54 -11.18 -17.47
CA THR A 311 -1.77 -11.99 -17.38
C THR A 311 -3.06 -11.22 -17.18
N GLN A 312 -3.00 -9.91 -16.96
CA GLN A 312 -4.17 -9.09 -16.62
C GLN A 312 -5.28 -9.14 -17.68
N GLU A 313 -4.94 -9.30 -18.96
CA GLU A 313 -5.95 -9.42 -20.03
C GLU A 313 -6.88 -10.63 -19.85
N ALA A 314 -6.39 -11.73 -19.28
CA ALA A 314 -7.19 -12.92 -19.06
C ALA A 314 -8.30 -12.71 -18.02
N LEU A 315 -8.12 -11.78 -17.09
CA LEU A 315 -9.15 -11.42 -16.12
C LEU A 315 -10.33 -10.74 -16.81
N TRP A 316 -10.07 -9.85 -17.77
CA TRP A 316 -11.12 -9.22 -18.59
C TRP A 316 -11.91 -10.25 -19.39
N LEU A 317 -11.21 -11.21 -20.01
CA LEU A 317 -11.86 -12.31 -20.73
C LEU A 317 -12.78 -13.11 -19.82
N TYR A 318 -12.32 -13.43 -18.60
CA TYR A 318 -13.09 -14.20 -17.63
C TYR A 318 -14.35 -13.47 -17.14
N LEU A 319 -14.21 -12.19 -16.79
CA LEU A 319 -15.31 -11.41 -16.20
C LEU A 319 -16.41 -11.08 -17.21
N PHE A 320 -16.03 -10.70 -18.44
CA PHE A 320 -16.98 -10.16 -19.40
C PHE A 320 -17.34 -11.11 -20.54
N GLY A 321 -16.61 -12.23 -20.68
CA GLY A 321 -16.83 -13.17 -21.78
C GLY A 321 -16.60 -12.55 -23.14
N GLN A 322 -15.73 -11.55 -23.23
CA GLN A 322 -15.47 -10.80 -24.45
C GLN A 322 -13.96 -10.69 -24.67
N ARG A 323 -13.52 -10.85 -25.91
CA ARG A 323 -12.15 -10.54 -26.33
C ARG A 323 -12.13 -9.46 -27.39
N MET A 324 -11.10 -8.63 -27.37
CA MET A 324 -10.82 -7.71 -28.46
C MET A 324 -9.91 -8.42 -29.48
N GLU A 325 -10.36 -8.49 -30.72
CA GLU A 325 -9.54 -8.90 -31.85
C GLU A 325 -9.25 -7.68 -32.70
N TRP A 326 -8.03 -7.62 -33.23
CA TRP A 326 -7.65 -6.58 -34.16
C TRP A 326 -6.95 -7.18 -35.38
N SER A 327 -7.08 -6.50 -36.51
CA SER A 327 -6.37 -6.82 -37.75
C SER A 327 -6.03 -5.55 -38.49
N PHE A 328 -4.84 -5.49 -39.06
CA PHE A 328 -4.49 -4.50 -40.07
C PHE A 328 -4.77 -5.09 -41.45
N ASP A 329 -5.76 -4.55 -42.16
CA ASP A 329 -6.00 -4.87 -43.57
C ASP A 329 -5.87 -3.60 -44.41
N LYS A 330 -5.04 -3.64 -45.46
CA LYS A 330 -4.80 -2.50 -46.38
C LYS A 330 -4.47 -1.15 -45.71
N GLY A 331 -3.79 -1.19 -44.56
CA GLY A 331 -3.41 0.03 -43.81
C GLY A 331 -4.50 0.55 -42.87
N GLU A 332 -5.64 -0.13 -42.78
CA GLU A 332 -6.72 0.20 -41.85
C GLU A 332 -6.70 -0.77 -40.65
N LEU A 333 -6.70 -0.20 -39.44
CA LEU A 333 -6.84 -0.97 -38.21
C LEU A 333 -8.32 -1.25 -37.95
N THR A 334 -8.71 -2.51 -38.08
CA THR A 334 -10.03 -2.97 -37.65
C THR A 334 -9.93 -3.57 -36.26
N ILE A 335 -10.76 -3.10 -35.33
CA ILE A 335 -10.90 -3.65 -33.98
C ILE A 335 -12.33 -4.16 -33.83
N ARG A 336 -12.49 -5.40 -33.38
CA ARG A 336 -13.81 -6.00 -33.11
C ARG A 336 -13.84 -6.67 -31.75
N THR A 337 -15.00 -6.61 -31.11
CA THR A 337 -15.26 -7.35 -29.88
C THR A 337 -15.92 -8.68 -30.23
N VAL A 338 -15.35 -9.77 -29.75
CA VAL A 338 -15.86 -11.13 -29.97
C VAL A 338 -16.36 -11.68 -28.64
N LYS A 339 -17.64 -12.05 -28.58
CA LYS A 339 -18.20 -12.78 -27.43
C LYS A 339 -17.68 -14.22 -27.42
N LEU A 340 -17.21 -14.66 -26.27
CA LEU A 340 -16.78 -16.03 -26.01
C LEU A 340 -17.99 -16.83 -25.55
N LEU A 341 -18.36 -17.85 -26.33
CA LEU A 341 -19.53 -18.72 -26.07
C LEU A 341 -19.32 -19.75 -24.94
N TRP A 342 -18.13 -19.79 -24.32
CA TRP A 342 -17.68 -20.89 -23.44
C TRP A 342 -17.52 -20.53 -21.95
N LEU A 343 -18.05 -19.40 -21.47
CA LEU A 343 -18.07 -19.17 -20.02
C LEU A 343 -19.14 -20.08 -19.35
N PRO A 344 -18.80 -20.81 -18.27
CA PRO A 344 -19.78 -21.63 -17.57
C PRO A 344 -20.90 -20.76 -16.98
N PRO A 345 -22.16 -21.25 -16.90
CA PRO A 345 -23.36 -20.47 -16.53
C PRO A 345 -23.37 -19.84 -15.13
N VAL A 346 -22.36 -20.13 -14.29
CA VAL A 346 -22.30 -19.74 -12.87
C VAL A 346 -22.20 -18.22 -12.67
N MET A 347 -21.93 -17.44 -13.72
CA MET A 347 -21.75 -15.98 -13.63
C MET A 347 -22.84 -15.17 -14.34
N GLN A 348 -23.78 -15.78 -15.07
CA GLN A 348 -24.87 -15.02 -15.69
C GLN A 348 -25.93 -14.57 -14.67
N GLU A 349 -26.23 -15.37 -13.65
CA GLU A 349 -27.29 -15.04 -12.68
C GLU A 349 -26.90 -13.97 -11.64
N SER A 350 -25.61 -13.66 -11.49
CA SER A 350 -25.11 -12.72 -10.46
C SER A 350 -24.91 -11.29 -10.96
N PHE A 351 -24.82 -11.07 -12.28
CA PHE A 351 -24.61 -9.75 -12.87
C PHE A 351 -25.90 -9.04 -13.26
N ASP A 352 -27.03 -9.76 -13.42
CA ASP A 352 -28.35 -9.15 -13.68
C ASP A 352 -28.97 -8.49 -12.42
N ARG A 353 -28.21 -8.38 -11.32
CA ARG A 353 -28.61 -7.74 -10.06
C ARG A 353 -27.73 -6.56 -9.63
N PHE A 354 -26.83 -6.09 -10.48
CA PHE A 354 -26.01 -4.90 -10.23
C PHE A 354 -26.25 -3.80 -11.26
#